data_AF-A0A8H9WKU8-F1
#
_entry.id   AF-A0A8H9WKU8-F1
#
_cell.length_a   1.000
_cell.length_b   1.000
_cell.length_c   1.000
_cell.angle_alpha   90.00
_cell.angle_beta   90.00
_cell.angle_gamma   90.00
#
_symmetry.space_group_name_H-M   'P 1'
#
loop_
_entity.id
_entity.type
_entity.pdbx_description
1 polymer ?
#
loop_
_entity_poly.entity_id
_entity_poly.type
_entity_poly.pdbx_seq_one_letter_code
_entity_poly.pdbx_strand_id
1 'polypeptide(L)'
;MPVLEKSAKYFDYLAILPEAFPRIEAGIKHILNSGHHRPIVLLAHSCGAHMAMAWLETTAGRPIDAFIGIGMGATDYRQPMQRPFPFARLKIPVLDIYGSEDYPAVHRLAPIRLEKIQLGGHLGSTQVVVDGADHDFTAYTGAMAQLISRWLDSLTF
;
A
#
# COMPACT_ATOMS: atom_id res chain seq x y z
N MET A 1 8.00 -0.10 -11.37
CA MET A 1 7.63 -1.42 -10.80
C MET A 1 7.61 -2.45 -11.92
N PRO A 2 7.78 -3.77 -11.68
CA PRO A 2 7.57 -4.76 -12.73
C PRO A 2 6.12 -4.68 -13.22
N VAL A 3 5.94 -4.61 -14.54
CA VAL A 3 4.63 -4.57 -15.18
C VAL A 3 4.63 -5.67 -16.22
N LEU A 4 3.75 -6.66 -16.04
CA LEU A 4 3.55 -7.73 -17.00
C LEU A 4 2.54 -7.31 -18.09
N GLU A 5 2.38 -8.18 -19.07
CA GLU A 5 1.35 -8.02 -20.10
C GLU A 5 -0.07 -7.94 -19.51
N LYS A 6 -1.02 -7.40 -20.28
CA LYS A 6 -2.40 -7.15 -19.83
C LYS A 6 -3.16 -8.41 -19.38
N SER A 7 -2.76 -9.59 -19.86
CA SER A 7 -3.35 -10.90 -19.53
C SER A 7 -2.80 -11.51 -18.25
N ALA A 8 -1.72 -10.95 -17.70
CA ALA A 8 -1.10 -11.46 -16.49
C ALA A 8 -2.02 -11.30 -15.28
N LYS A 9 -1.94 -12.26 -14.37
CA LYS A 9 -2.78 -12.38 -13.18
C LYS A 9 -1.92 -12.35 -11.93
N TYR A 10 -2.56 -12.22 -10.78
CA TYR A 10 -1.95 -12.17 -9.45
C TYR A 10 -0.84 -13.22 -9.23
N PHE A 11 -1.05 -14.48 -9.63
CA PHE A 11 -0.07 -15.55 -9.48
C PHE A 11 1.16 -15.37 -10.37
N ASP A 12 1.04 -14.76 -11.55
CA ASP A 12 2.18 -14.46 -12.43
C ASP A 12 3.10 -13.42 -11.78
N TYR A 13 2.53 -12.51 -10.97
CA TYR A 13 3.30 -11.52 -10.21
C TYR A 13 4.05 -12.12 -9.02
N LEU A 14 3.57 -13.22 -8.40
CA LEU A 14 4.16 -13.76 -7.16
C LEU A 14 5.65 -14.06 -7.27
N ALA A 15 6.08 -14.64 -8.40
CA ALA A 15 7.47 -15.00 -8.63
C ALA A 15 8.38 -13.77 -8.85
N ILE A 16 7.81 -12.65 -9.30
CA ILE A 16 8.56 -11.45 -9.70
C ILE A 16 8.38 -10.27 -8.74
N LEU A 17 7.61 -10.41 -7.65
CA LEU A 17 7.52 -9.37 -6.61
C LEU A 17 8.89 -8.88 -6.15
N PRO A 18 9.93 -9.74 -5.96
CA PRO A 18 11.27 -9.29 -5.59
C PRO A 18 11.94 -8.36 -6.58
N GLU A 19 11.54 -8.36 -7.86
CA GLU A 19 12.10 -7.42 -8.84
C GLU A 19 11.71 -5.96 -8.56
N ALA A 20 10.69 -5.73 -7.74
CA ALA A 20 10.33 -4.39 -7.27
C ALA A 20 11.34 -3.82 -6.28
N PHE A 21 12.05 -4.66 -5.53
CA PHE A 21 12.84 -4.26 -4.37
C PHE A 21 13.96 -3.27 -4.73
N PRO A 22 14.86 -3.55 -5.70
CA PRO A 22 15.91 -2.60 -6.06
C PRO A 22 15.37 -1.27 -6.59
N ARG A 23 14.14 -1.26 -7.15
CA ARG A 23 13.50 -0.03 -7.64
C ARG A 23 12.99 0.83 -6.48
N ILE A 24 12.38 0.23 -5.47
CA ILE A 24 11.97 0.92 -4.23
C ILE A 24 13.21 1.48 -3.52
N GLU A 25 14.25 0.66 -3.34
CA GLU A 25 15.49 1.04 -2.67
C GLU A 25 16.23 2.16 -3.40
N ALA A 26 16.27 2.12 -4.74
CA ALA A 26 16.85 3.18 -5.54
C ALA A 26 16.10 4.51 -5.37
N GLY A 27 14.77 4.48 -5.27
CA GLY A 27 13.96 5.67 -5.00
C GLY A 27 14.26 6.28 -3.62
N ILE A 28 14.31 5.43 -2.58
CA ILE A 28 14.69 5.85 -1.22
C ILE A 28 16.11 6.44 -1.21
N LYS A 29 17.07 5.76 -1.85
CA LYS A 29 18.46 6.22 -1.96
C LYS A 29 18.56 7.57 -2.66
N HIS A 30 17.78 7.78 -3.73
CA HIS A 30 17.75 9.05 -4.44
C HIS A 30 17.29 10.20 -3.54
N ILE A 31 16.20 10.01 -2.78
CA ILE A 31 15.69 10.99 -1.82
C ILE A 31 16.77 11.32 -0.78
N LEU A 32 17.35 10.31 -0.14
CA LEU A 32 18.37 10.48 0.90
C LEU A 32 19.61 11.22 0.39
N ASN A 33 20.04 10.93 -0.85
CA ASN A 33 21.19 11.58 -1.47
C ASN A 33 20.91 13.02 -1.92
N SER A 34 19.63 13.39 -2.09
CA SER A 34 19.22 14.75 -2.50
C SER A 34 19.21 15.76 -1.35
N GLY A 35 19.59 15.36 -0.13
CA GLY A 35 19.55 16.20 1.07
C GLY A 35 18.20 16.21 1.80
N HIS A 36 17.20 15.49 1.28
CA HIS A 36 15.93 15.22 1.97
C HIS A 36 16.07 13.93 2.77
N HIS A 37 15.97 13.99 4.09
CA HIS A 37 16.29 12.83 4.92
C HIS A 37 15.05 12.11 5.43
N ARG A 38 14.04 12.84 5.92
CA ARG A 38 12.81 12.31 6.53
C ARG A 38 11.72 13.39 6.54
N PRO A 39 10.42 13.02 6.57
CA PRO A 39 9.90 11.66 6.47
C PRO A 39 9.90 11.12 5.03
N ILE A 40 10.04 9.80 4.89
CA ILE A 40 9.88 9.07 3.63
C ILE A 40 8.57 8.28 3.71
N VAL A 41 7.59 8.65 2.88
CA VAL A 41 6.30 7.98 2.79
C VAL A 41 6.26 7.11 1.53
N LEU A 42 5.92 5.83 1.69
CA LEU A 42 5.70 4.93 0.55
C LEU A 42 4.21 4.82 0.27
N LEU A 43 3.79 5.29 -0.91
CA LEU A 43 2.44 5.13 -1.42
C LEU A 43 2.41 4.03 -2.48
N ALA A 44 1.45 3.11 -2.35
CA ALA A 44 1.26 2.02 -3.29
C ALA A 44 -0.21 1.81 -3.63
N HIS A 45 -0.50 1.66 -4.92
CA HIS A 45 -1.85 1.42 -5.45
C HIS A 45 -1.95 0.00 -6.02
N SER A 46 -3.08 -0.67 -5.77
CA SER A 46 -3.43 -1.96 -6.37
C SER A 46 -2.33 -3.02 -6.20
N CYS A 47 -1.87 -3.62 -7.30
CA CYS A 47 -0.78 -4.60 -7.33
C CYS A 47 0.54 -4.05 -6.74
N GLY A 48 0.78 -2.75 -6.83
CA GLY A 48 1.93 -2.08 -6.23
C GLY A 48 1.99 -2.29 -4.71
N ALA A 49 0.85 -2.46 -4.03
CA ALA A 49 0.80 -2.78 -2.61
C ALA A 49 1.37 -4.17 -2.30
N HIS A 50 1.11 -5.17 -3.14
CA HIS A 50 1.72 -6.50 -2.99
C HIS A 50 3.24 -6.44 -3.12
N MET A 51 3.74 -5.63 -4.06
CA MET A 51 5.18 -5.42 -4.25
C MET A 51 5.81 -4.68 -3.07
N ALA A 52 5.18 -3.61 -2.60
CA ALA A 52 5.64 -2.86 -1.42
C ALA A 52 5.67 -3.73 -0.16
N MET A 53 4.65 -4.58 0.03
CA MET A 53 4.57 -5.46 1.18
C MET A 53 5.59 -6.59 1.13
N ALA A 54 5.78 -7.22 -0.04
CA ALA A 54 6.85 -8.20 -0.22
C ALA A 54 8.22 -7.60 0.08
N TRP A 55 8.46 -6.35 -0.30
CA TRP A 55 9.68 -5.63 0.04
C TRP A 55 9.81 -5.41 1.56
N LEU A 56 8.78 -4.83 2.19
CA LEU A 56 8.76 -4.59 3.65
C LEU A 56 8.96 -5.86 4.49
N GLU A 57 8.52 -7.03 4.04
CA GLU A 57 8.78 -8.29 4.74
C GLU A 57 10.25 -8.71 4.77
N THR A 58 11.03 -8.26 3.78
CA THR A 58 12.46 -8.60 3.65
C THR A 58 13.40 -7.51 4.15
N THR A 59 12.92 -6.27 4.27
CA THR A 59 13.74 -5.15 4.71
C THR A 59 13.78 -5.03 6.23
N ALA A 60 14.98 -5.12 6.81
CA ALA A 60 15.21 -4.82 8.22
C ALA A 60 15.33 -3.30 8.45
N GLY A 61 14.80 -2.81 9.59
CA GLY A 61 14.90 -1.41 10.01
C GLY A 61 13.64 -0.57 9.74
N ARG A 62 13.77 0.76 9.79
CA ARG A 62 12.73 1.74 9.44
C ARG A 62 13.08 2.46 8.13
N PRO A 63 13.02 1.79 6.96
CA PRO A 63 13.41 2.39 5.68
C PRO A 63 12.41 3.47 5.21
N ILE A 64 11.19 3.45 5.73
CA ILE A 64 10.12 4.42 5.51
C ILE A 64 9.51 4.82 6.85
N ASP A 65 8.86 5.97 6.89
CA ASP A 65 8.24 6.54 8.08
C ASP A 65 6.72 6.42 8.09
N ALA A 66 6.11 6.19 6.93
CA ALA A 66 4.67 5.99 6.76
C ALA A 66 4.39 5.15 5.51
N PHE A 67 3.27 4.44 5.52
CA PHE A 67 2.78 3.70 4.36
C PHE A 67 1.34 4.11 4.01
N ILE A 68 1.09 4.32 2.72
CA ILE A 68 -0.24 4.58 2.17
C ILE A 68 -0.56 3.49 1.14
N GLY A 69 -1.64 2.77 1.36
CA GLY A 69 -2.16 1.78 0.43
C GLY A 69 -3.49 2.22 -0.15
N ILE A 70 -3.67 2.09 -1.47
CA ILE A 70 -4.91 2.41 -2.18
C ILE A 70 -5.39 1.16 -2.93
N GLY A 71 -6.64 0.76 -2.76
CA GLY A 71 -7.23 -0.38 -3.47
C GLY A 71 -6.50 -1.71 -3.21
N MET A 72 -6.01 -1.92 -2.00
CA MET A 72 -5.11 -3.03 -1.69
C MET A 72 -5.82 -4.40 -1.67
N GLY A 73 -5.12 -5.44 -2.11
CA GLY A 73 -5.64 -6.82 -2.08
C GLY A 73 -6.53 -7.18 -3.27
N ALA A 74 -6.53 -6.36 -4.33
CA ALA A 74 -7.08 -6.79 -5.60
C ALA A 74 -6.34 -8.05 -6.09
N THR A 75 -7.09 -9.13 -6.31
CA THR A 75 -6.58 -10.38 -6.88
C THR A 75 -7.55 -10.91 -7.94
N ASP A 76 -6.99 -11.67 -8.88
CA ASP A 76 -7.76 -12.29 -9.95
C ASP A 76 -8.69 -13.40 -9.46
N TYR A 77 -9.71 -13.71 -10.29
CA TYR A 77 -10.63 -14.81 -10.04
C TYR A 77 -9.87 -16.14 -9.83
N ARG A 78 -10.22 -16.85 -8.73
CA ARG A 78 -9.57 -18.10 -8.28
C ARG A 78 -8.09 -17.98 -7.92
N GLN A 79 -7.59 -16.76 -7.71
CA GLN A 79 -6.22 -16.53 -7.25
C GLN A 79 -6.25 -15.75 -5.92
N PRO A 80 -6.64 -16.38 -4.80
CA PRO A 80 -6.69 -15.69 -3.52
C PRO A 80 -5.29 -15.25 -3.08
N MET A 81 -5.24 -14.21 -2.23
CA MET A 81 -3.99 -13.82 -1.57
C MET A 81 -3.36 -15.02 -0.86
N GLN A 82 -2.07 -15.26 -1.15
CA GLN A 82 -1.32 -16.39 -0.59
C GLN A 82 -0.85 -16.12 0.84
N ARG A 83 -0.67 -14.84 1.19
CA ARG A 83 -0.22 -14.38 2.51
C ARG A 83 -0.89 -13.04 2.82
N PRO A 84 -1.29 -12.77 4.07
CA PRO A 84 -1.81 -11.46 4.46
C PRO A 84 -0.71 -10.40 4.38
N PHE A 85 -1.09 -9.12 4.29
CA PHE A 85 -0.13 -8.03 4.42
C PHE A 85 0.47 -7.98 5.85
N PRO A 86 1.77 -7.67 6.00
CA PRO A 86 2.49 -7.74 7.28
C PRO A 86 2.15 -6.61 8.28
N PHE A 87 0.98 -5.98 8.18
CA PHE A 87 0.62 -4.78 8.96
C PHE A 87 0.69 -4.98 10.48
N ALA A 88 0.43 -6.19 10.98
CA ALA A 88 0.54 -6.50 12.40
C ALA A 88 1.96 -6.34 12.98
N ARG A 89 2.99 -6.35 12.11
CA ARG A 89 4.39 -6.20 12.49
C ARG A 89 4.92 -4.78 12.23
N LEU A 90 4.20 -3.96 11.47
CA LEU A 90 4.63 -2.61 11.14
C LEU A 90 4.42 -1.67 12.33
N LYS A 91 5.45 -0.91 12.67
CA LYS A 91 5.45 0.09 13.76
C LYS A 91 5.46 1.52 13.23
N ILE A 92 4.97 1.70 12.01
CA ILE A 92 4.80 2.98 11.32
C ILE A 92 3.30 3.23 11.09
N PRO A 93 2.87 4.50 10.96
CA PRO A 93 1.51 4.82 10.55
C PRO A 93 1.18 4.24 9.16
N VAL A 94 0.00 3.63 9.07
CA VAL A 94 -0.55 3.01 7.85
C VAL A 94 -1.89 3.66 7.52
N LEU A 95 -2.03 4.20 6.31
CA LEU A 95 -3.30 4.63 5.74
C LEU A 95 -3.75 3.61 4.70
N ASP A 96 -4.89 2.95 4.93
CA ASP A 96 -5.54 2.05 3.97
C ASP A 96 -6.77 2.71 3.36
N ILE A 97 -6.74 2.98 2.06
CA ILE A 97 -7.81 3.64 1.31
C ILE A 97 -8.41 2.63 0.33
N TYR A 98 -9.72 2.54 0.26
CA TYR A 98 -10.40 1.81 -0.82
C TYR A 98 -11.71 2.50 -1.21
N GLY A 99 -12.13 2.29 -2.45
CA GLY A 99 -13.37 2.86 -2.96
C GLY A 99 -14.59 2.05 -2.51
N SER A 100 -15.77 2.67 -2.36
CA SER A 100 -17.00 1.91 -2.09
C SER A 100 -17.42 1.04 -3.28
N GLU A 101 -17.01 1.41 -4.50
CA GLU A 101 -17.27 0.68 -5.75
C GLU A 101 -16.02 -0.10 -6.25
N ASP A 102 -15.04 -0.30 -5.36
CA ASP A 102 -13.82 -1.06 -5.64
C ASP A 102 -14.13 -2.57 -5.88
N TYR A 103 -13.13 -3.32 -6.31
CA TYR A 103 -13.29 -4.74 -6.63
C TYR A 103 -13.74 -5.57 -5.42
N PRO A 104 -14.54 -6.64 -5.63
CA PRO A 104 -15.00 -7.51 -4.54
C PRO A 104 -13.87 -8.09 -3.68
N ALA A 105 -12.69 -8.33 -4.25
CA ALA A 105 -11.52 -8.80 -3.49
C ALA A 105 -11.02 -7.75 -2.48
N VAL A 106 -10.98 -6.48 -2.88
CA VAL A 106 -10.56 -5.37 -2.01
C VAL A 106 -11.51 -5.24 -0.83
N HIS A 107 -12.82 -5.29 -1.08
CA HIS A 107 -13.86 -5.26 -0.04
C HIS A 107 -13.76 -6.44 0.93
N ARG A 108 -13.65 -7.67 0.42
CA ARG A 108 -13.53 -8.88 1.26
C ARG A 108 -12.32 -8.83 2.18
N LEU A 109 -11.21 -8.24 1.72
CA LEU A 109 -9.96 -8.19 2.46
C LEU A 109 -9.85 -6.95 3.38
N ALA A 110 -10.66 -5.90 3.15
CA ALA A 110 -10.64 -4.68 3.96
C ALA A 110 -10.74 -4.93 5.47
N PRO A 111 -11.70 -5.72 6.00
CA PRO A 111 -11.76 -5.96 7.45
C PRO A 111 -10.52 -6.70 7.97
N ILE A 112 -9.94 -7.60 7.18
CA ILE A 112 -8.70 -8.31 7.54
C ILE A 112 -7.52 -7.33 7.60
N ARG A 113 -7.42 -6.42 6.62
CA ARG A 113 -6.39 -5.37 6.63
C ARG A 113 -6.53 -4.48 7.86
N LEU A 114 -7.74 -4.03 8.19
CA LEU A 114 -8.03 -3.21 9.37
C LEU A 114 -7.62 -3.92 10.67
N GLU A 115 -8.00 -5.20 10.84
CA GLU A 115 -7.60 -5.99 12.01
C GLU A 115 -6.07 -6.04 12.15
N LYS A 116 -5.33 -6.30 11.06
CA LYS A 116 -3.86 -6.35 11.11
C LYS A 116 -3.23 -4.97 11.36
N ILE A 117 -3.81 -3.90 10.81
CA ILE A 117 -3.38 -2.53 11.09
C ILE A 117 -3.55 -2.20 12.58
N GLN A 118 -4.69 -2.56 13.17
CA GLN A 118 -4.96 -2.38 14.60
C GLN A 118 -3.98 -3.17 15.48
N LEU A 119 -3.66 -4.41 15.11
CA LEU A 119 -2.63 -5.22 15.79
C LEU A 119 -1.23 -4.59 15.71
N GLY A 120 -0.91 -3.87 14.62
CA GLY A 120 0.33 -3.11 14.49
C GLY A 120 0.46 -2.04 15.59
N GLY A 121 -0.66 -1.45 15.99
CA GLY A 121 -0.81 -0.64 17.21
C GLY A 121 -0.34 0.81 17.09
N HIS A 122 -0.08 1.31 15.88
CA HIS A 122 0.32 2.71 15.68
C HIS A 122 -0.91 3.63 15.65
N LEU A 123 -0.94 4.66 16.50
CA LEU A 123 -2.11 5.54 16.68
C LEU A 123 -2.47 6.36 15.42
N GLY A 124 -1.48 6.69 14.59
CA GLY A 124 -1.71 7.36 13.31
C GLY A 124 -2.25 6.46 12.19
N SER A 125 -2.46 5.17 12.44
CA SER A 125 -2.96 4.25 11.41
C SER A 125 -4.49 4.25 11.32
N THR A 126 -5.02 4.20 10.11
CA THR A 126 -6.46 4.19 9.86
C THR A 126 -6.83 3.54 8.52
N GLN A 127 -8.11 3.18 8.38
CA GLN A 127 -8.71 2.72 7.13
C GLN A 127 -9.85 3.65 6.75
N VAL A 128 -9.91 4.06 5.48
CA VAL A 128 -10.90 5.01 4.98
C VAL A 128 -11.52 4.50 3.69
N VAL A 129 -12.85 4.63 3.59
CA VAL A 129 -13.60 4.38 2.37
C VAL A 129 -13.86 5.70 1.65
N VAL A 130 -13.61 5.76 0.35
CA VAL A 130 -14.03 6.87 -0.50
C VAL A 130 -15.33 6.48 -1.20
N ASP A 131 -16.42 7.11 -0.79
CA ASP A 131 -17.75 6.84 -1.32
C ASP A 131 -17.85 7.19 -2.82
N GLY A 132 -18.47 6.32 -3.58
CA GLY A 132 -18.60 6.38 -5.05
C GLY A 132 -17.32 6.09 -5.84
N ALA A 133 -16.16 5.92 -5.20
CA ALA A 133 -14.91 5.66 -5.92
C ALA A 133 -14.79 4.18 -6.34
N ASP A 134 -14.32 3.97 -7.56
CA ASP A 134 -13.92 2.68 -8.09
C ASP A 134 -12.44 2.37 -7.77
N HIS A 135 -11.90 1.29 -8.34
CA HIS A 135 -10.53 0.87 -8.12
C HIS A 135 -9.47 1.88 -8.60
N ASP A 136 -9.78 2.66 -9.65
CA ASP A 136 -8.84 3.57 -10.29
C ASP A 136 -8.95 5.00 -9.75
N PHE A 137 -10.01 5.32 -9.02
CA PHE A 137 -10.27 6.63 -8.40
C PHE A 137 -10.27 7.79 -9.39
N THR A 138 -10.45 7.56 -10.70
CA THR A 138 -10.23 8.58 -11.74
C THR A 138 -11.06 9.84 -11.49
N ALA A 139 -12.35 9.69 -11.19
CA ALA A 139 -13.26 10.80 -10.87
C ALA A 139 -13.07 11.37 -9.44
N TYR A 140 -12.30 10.70 -8.59
CA TYR A 140 -12.15 11.00 -7.15
C TYR A 140 -10.71 11.33 -6.75
N THR A 141 -9.81 11.52 -7.72
CA THR A 141 -8.39 11.84 -7.50
C THR A 141 -8.22 13.04 -6.56
N GLY A 142 -9.00 14.11 -6.72
CA GLY A 142 -8.98 15.28 -5.83
C GLY A 142 -9.40 14.96 -4.40
N ALA A 143 -10.47 14.18 -4.22
CA ALA A 143 -10.95 13.78 -2.89
C ALA A 143 -9.92 12.87 -2.18
N MET A 144 -9.35 11.91 -2.92
CA MET A 144 -8.29 11.02 -2.43
C MET A 144 -7.04 11.79 -2.05
N ALA A 145 -6.58 12.74 -2.87
CA ALA A 145 -5.41 13.58 -2.58
C ALA A 145 -5.62 14.44 -1.32
N GLN A 146 -6.80 15.04 -1.15
CA GLN A 146 -7.12 15.81 0.05
C GLN A 146 -7.17 14.93 1.31
N LEU A 147 -7.71 13.71 1.21
CA LEU A 147 -7.71 12.73 2.29
C LEU A 147 -6.28 12.38 2.71
N ILE A 148 -5.42 12.06 1.73
CA ILE A 148 -4.00 11.76 1.97
C ILE A 148 -3.30 12.95 2.63
N SER A 149 -3.50 14.17 2.11
CA SER A 149 -2.90 15.38 2.68
C SER A 149 -3.31 15.57 4.14
N ARG A 150 -4.61 15.51 4.46
CA ARG A 150 -5.10 15.66 5.83
C ARG A 150 -4.53 14.59 6.78
N TRP A 151 -4.39 13.36 6.29
CA TRP A 151 -3.77 12.31 7.09
C TRP A 151 -2.29 12.60 7.34
N LEU A 152 -1.53 12.99 6.32
CA LEU A 152 -0.11 13.37 6.48
C LEU A 152 0.06 14.53 7.46
N ASP A 153 -0.79 15.56 7.36
CA ASP A 153 -0.78 16.72 8.27
C ASP A 153 -1.09 16.35 9.74
N SER A 154 -1.76 15.21 9.95
CA SER A 154 -2.09 14.72 11.30
C SER A 154 -0.97 13.90 11.96
N LEU A 155 0.06 13.51 11.20
CA LEU A 155 1.14 12.68 11.70
C LEU A 155 2.24 13.51 12.36
N THR A 156 2.74 13.01 13.48
CA THR A 156 4.03 13.42 14.06
C THR A 156 5.04 12.31 13.80
N PHE A 157 6.14 12.65 13.13
CA PHE A 157 7.19 11.71 12.72
C PHE A 157 8.34 11.61 13.73
#